data_AF-A0A8J7C6H9-F1
#
_entry.id   AF-A0A8J7C6H9-F1
#
_cell.length_a   1.000
_cell.length_b   1.000
_cell.length_c   1.000
_cell.angle_alpha   90.00
_cell.angle_beta   90.00
_cell.angle_gamma   90.00
#
_symmetry.space_group_name_H-M   'P 1'
#
loop_
_entity.id
_entity.type
_entity.pdbx_description
1 polymer ?
#
loop_
_entity_poly.entity_id
_entity_poly.type
_entity_poly.pdbx_seq_one_letter_code
_entity_poly.pdbx_strand_id
1 'polypeptide(L)'
;MGTDGGDMACMDCHAGASHRMRGRGVDLMGSDSPDQLRCGDGACHEAAPHAKELLNRHAVRVDCTVCHIPVFAKEDATDMVRDWSTPAYSEYKDKHVATITMGADVEPEIAWYNGTVWAQLPGVPVTTDDEGVITMVVPQGDRNDADAKLYAFKVHRGMMPVTTENRWLLPINVEEFFADGNIDGAVREASHVVYGIEDFQYDWMPVKRYMGIFHEVQPADNALRCLDCHGPDGRLDWADLGYDTDPLAAALSPSH
;
A
#
# COMPACT_ATOMS: atom_id res chain seq x y z
N MET A 1 11.39 13.83 -11.39
CA MET A 1 9.97 14.19 -11.18
C MET A 1 9.51 15.03 -12.36
N GLY A 2 8.26 15.52 -12.41
CA GLY A 2 7.76 16.29 -13.57
C GLY A 2 8.69 17.44 -13.96
N THR A 3 9.24 17.39 -15.17
CA THR A 3 10.18 18.37 -15.73
C THR A 3 9.47 19.67 -16.14
N ASP A 4 8.15 19.62 -16.24
CA ASP A 4 7.23 20.73 -16.47
C ASP A 4 6.79 21.43 -15.17
N GLY A 5 7.24 20.94 -14.01
CA GLY A 5 6.97 21.48 -12.68
C GLY A 5 8.25 21.72 -11.88
N GLY A 6 8.33 21.14 -10.69
CA GLY A 6 9.46 21.37 -9.76
C GLY A 6 10.79 20.76 -10.19
N ASP A 7 10.81 19.92 -11.23
CA ASP A 7 12.00 19.22 -11.77
C ASP A 7 12.92 18.60 -10.68
N MET A 8 12.29 18.10 -9.62
CA MET A 8 12.99 17.63 -8.43
C MET A 8 13.65 16.28 -8.69
N ALA A 9 14.86 16.14 -8.18
CA ALA A 9 15.53 14.87 -7.94
C ALA A 9 15.04 14.22 -6.64
N CYS A 10 15.18 12.90 -6.53
CA CYS A 10 14.75 12.16 -5.34
C CYS A 10 15.40 12.70 -4.05
N MET A 11 16.67 13.12 -4.14
CA MET A 11 17.42 13.63 -3.00
C MET A 11 16.92 14.98 -2.48
N ASP A 12 16.18 15.75 -3.28
CA ASP A 12 15.68 17.04 -2.81
C ASP A 12 14.67 16.88 -1.65
N CYS A 13 14.02 15.71 -1.57
CA CYS A 13 13.18 15.33 -0.43
C CYS A 13 13.87 14.32 0.50
N HIS A 14 14.57 13.33 -0.06
CA HIS A 14 15.10 12.19 0.70
C HIS A 14 16.51 12.36 1.24
N ALA A 15 17.21 13.47 0.93
CA ALA A 15 18.57 13.68 1.42
C ALA A 15 18.63 13.60 2.95
N GLY A 16 19.61 12.85 3.43
CA GLY A 16 19.99 12.80 4.84
C GLY A 16 21.51 12.84 5.00
N ALA A 17 22.00 12.31 6.11
CA ALA A 17 23.41 12.37 6.48
C ALA A 17 24.02 10.96 6.59
N SER A 18 25.31 10.83 6.30
CA SER A 18 26.05 9.57 6.46
C SER A 18 25.44 8.38 5.71
N HIS A 19 24.96 8.62 4.48
CA HIS A 19 24.24 7.65 3.65
C HIS A 19 22.91 7.14 4.26
N ARG A 20 22.38 7.83 5.28
CA ARG A 20 21.05 7.56 5.82
C ARG A 20 20.03 8.43 5.10
N MET A 21 19.07 7.82 4.43
CA MET A 21 18.01 8.49 3.67
C MET A 21 16.80 8.79 4.54
N ARG A 22 16.16 9.93 4.33
CA ARG A 22 14.90 10.29 5.00
C ARG A 22 13.71 9.58 4.36
N GLY A 23 12.65 9.40 5.14
CA GLY A 23 11.42 8.76 4.67
C GLY A 23 11.49 7.24 4.67
N ARG A 24 10.32 6.61 4.58
CA ARG A 24 10.17 5.16 4.49
C ARG A 24 8.85 4.79 3.83
N GLY A 25 8.81 3.62 3.19
CA GLY A 25 7.57 2.99 2.74
C GLY A 25 6.77 2.40 3.91
N VAL A 26 5.47 2.23 3.74
CA VAL A 26 4.59 1.56 4.72
C VAL A 26 4.88 0.06 4.77
N ASP A 27 5.31 -0.50 3.64
CA ASP A 27 5.70 -1.89 3.47
C ASP A 27 7.12 -2.21 3.94
N LEU A 28 7.79 -1.23 4.58
CA LEU A 28 9.12 -1.39 5.15
C LEU A 28 9.05 -1.42 6.68
N MET A 29 9.66 -2.43 7.28
CA MET A 29 9.72 -2.60 8.73
C MET A 29 10.77 -1.70 9.40
N GLY A 30 11.79 -1.30 8.65
CA GLY A 30 12.90 -0.47 9.13
C GLY A 30 12.83 0.96 8.61
N SER A 31 13.40 1.89 9.36
CA SER A 31 13.66 3.26 8.90
C SER A 31 15.16 3.51 8.89
N ASP A 32 15.65 4.09 7.79
CA ASP A 32 17.06 4.43 7.67
C ASP A 32 17.38 5.70 8.48
N SER A 33 16.46 6.66 8.57
CA SER A 33 16.56 7.84 9.44
C SER A 33 15.42 7.86 10.47
N PRO A 34 15.64 8.38 11.70
CA PRO A 34 14.54 8.73 12.61
C PRO A 34 13.72 9.92 12.11
N ASP A 35 14.28 10.75 11.22
CA ASP A 35 13.58 11.89 10.64
C ASP A 35 12.49 11.42 9.69
N GLN A 36 11.28 11.94 9.87
CA GLN A 36 10.15 11.64 9.01
C GLN A 36 10.08 12.64 7.87
N LEU A 37 9.82 12.13 6.67
CA LEU A 37 9.51 12.97 5.52
C LEU A 37 7.99 13.18 5.47
N ARG A 38 7.54 14.43 5.59
CA ARG A 38 6.12 14.81 5.55
C ARG A 38 5.96 16.09 4.72
N CYS A 39 4.80 16.28 4.10
CA CYS A 39 4.56 17.46 3.27
C CYS A 39 4.47 18.76 4.08
N GLY A 40 3.76 18.73 5.22
CA GLY A 40 3.41 19.90 6.04
C GLY A 40 4.27 20.08 7.29
N ASP A 41 5.57 19.77 7.23
CA ASP A 41 6.51 19.89 8.37
C ASP A 41 7.16 21.28 8.47
N GLY A 42 6.80 22.22 7.59
CA GLY A 42 7.36 23.57 7.52
C GLY A 42 8.66 23.68 6.70
N ALA A 43 9.23 22.58 6.21
CA ALA A 43 10.42 22.63 5.37
C ALA A 43 10.09 23.14 3.96
N CYS A 44 8.98 22.65 3.39
CA CYS A 44 8.50 23.02 2.05
C CYS A 44 7.08 23.59 2.07
N HIS A 45 6.21 23.02 2.89
CA HIS A 45 4.86 23.53 3.11
C HIS A 45 4.57 23.66 4.60
N GLU A 46 3.83 24.71 4.96
CA GLU A 46 3.25 24.86 6.28
C GLU A 46 2.23 23.76 6.57
N ALA A 47 1.99 23.46 7.84
CA ALA A 47 0.98 22.47 8.26
C ALA A 47 -0.46 22.86 7.87
N ALA A 48 -0.72 24.16 7.67
CA ALA A 48 -2.00 24.72 7.28
C ALA A 48 -1.86 25.58 6.00
N PRO A 49 -1.61 24.95 4.83
CA PRO A 49 -1.24 25.68 3.62
C PRO A 49 -2.43 26.30 2.88
N HIS A 50 -3.68 25.96 3.25
CA HIS A 50 -4.86 26.34 2.50
C HIS A 50 -5.46 27.67 3.00
N ALA A 51 -5.90 28.51 2.06
CA ALA A 51 -6.69 29.70 2.39
C ALA A 51 -8.07 29.35 2.99
N LYS A 52 -8.62 28.17 2.67
CA LYS A 52 -9.86 27.67 3.25
C LYS A 52 -9.56 26.90 4.53
N GLU A 53 -9.92 27.50 5.66
CA GLU A 53 -9.67 26.93 6.98
C GLU A 53 -10.26 25.52 7.17
N LEU A 54 -11.39 25.22 6.51
CA LEU A 54 -11.96 23.87 6.56
C LEU A 54 -10.99 22.80 6.05
N LEU A 55 -10.20 23.08 5.01
CA LEU A 55 -9.20 22.13 4.49
C LEU A 55 -8.04 21.95 5.47
N ASN A 56 -7.63 23.01 6.18
CA ASN A 56 -6.59 22.91 7.21
C ASN A 56 -7.04 22.03 8.38
N ARG A 57 -8.33 22.06 8.74
CA ARG A 57 -8.90 21.14 9.74
C ARG A 57 -8.87 19.69 9.29
N HIS A 58 -9.04 19.42 8.00
CA HIS A 58 -8.90 18.06 7.47
C HIS A 58 -7.46 17.55 7.60
N ALA A 59 -6.46 18.40 7.35
CA ALA A 59 -5.04 18.03 7.43
C ALA A 59 -4.59 17.50 8.82
N VAL A 60 -5.40 17.70 9.86
CA VAL A 60 -5.20 17.11 11.19
C VAL A 60 -5.42 15.59 11.16
N ARG A 61 -6.39 15.09 10.38
CA ARG A 61 -6.80 13.67 10.34
C ARG A 61 -6.62 13.00 8.99
N VAL A 62 -6.43 13.77 7.92
CA VAL A 62 -6.26 13.30 6.55
C VAL A 62 -4.88 13.74 6.08
N ASP A 63 -4.04 12.80 5.68
CA ASP A 63 -2.73 13.10 5.13
C ASP A 63 -2.86 13.75 3.74
N CYS A 64 -1.89 14.60 3.40
CA CYS A 64 -1.81 15.30 2.13
C CYS A 64 -1.93 14.35 0.93
N THR A 65 -1.39 13.13 1.04
CA THR A 65 -1.44 12.12 -0.04
C THR A 65 -2.87 11.80 -0.48
N VAL A 66 -3.83 11.79 0.44
CA VAL A 66 -5.24 11.42 0.14
C VAL A 66 -5.86 12.41 -0.85
N CYS A 67 -5.68 13.70 -0.62
CA CYS A 67 -6.27 14.72 -1.48
C CYS A 67 -5.41 15.00 -2.72
N HIS A 68 -4.08 14.93 -2.59
CA HIS A 68 -3.16 15.38 -3.64
C HIS A 68 -2.67 14.26 -4.57
N ILE A 69 -2.99 13.00 -4.30
CA ILE A 69 -2.69 11.86 -5.17
C ILE A 69 -3.99 11.12 -5.49
N PRO A 70 -4.90 11.72 -6.29
CA PRO A 70 -6.20 11.13 -6.57
C PRO A 70 -6.10 9.80 -7.32
N VAL A 71 -5.10 9.64 -8.19
CA VAL A 71 -4.79 8.41 -8.92
C VAL A 71 -3.27 8.23 -9.01
N PHE A 72 -2.82 6.98 -9.11
CA PHE A 72 -1.42 6.62 -9.39
C PHE A 72 -1.36 5.70 -10.63
N ALA A 73 -0.14 5.42 -11.12
CA ALA A 73 0.06 4.63 -12.34
C ALA A 73 -0.57 5.29 -13.58
N LYS A 74 -0.31 6.60 -13.73
CA LYS A 74 -0.92 7.45 -14.76
C LYS A 74 -0.32 7.26 -16.16
N GLU A 75 0.97 7.00 -16.23
CA GLU A 75 1.68 6.81 -17.50
C GLU A 75 1.82 5.31 -17.82
N ASP A 76 2.35 4.56 -16.86
CA ASP A 76 2.55 3.12 -16.97
C ASP A 76 1.63 2.37 -16.01
N ALA A 77 0.98 1.34 -16.54
CA ALA A 77 0.20 0.43 -15.72
C ALA A 77 1.08 -0.28 -14.67
N THR A 78 0.50 -0.58 -13.52
CA THR A 78 1.16 -1.18 -12.37
C THR A 78 0.62 -2.58 -12.07
N ASP A 79 1.47 -3.47 -11.56
CA ASP A 79 1.08 -4.81 -11.08
C ASP A 79 0.11 -4.66 -9.90
N MET A 80 -1.16 -5.02 -10.07
CA MET A 80 -2.19 -4.96 -9.03
C MET A 80 -2.47 -6.32 -8.40
N VAL A 81 -2.37 -7.39 -9.20
CA VAL A 81 -2.54 -8.76 -8.73
C VAL A 81 -1.42 -9.62 -9.31
N ARG A 82 -0.71 -10.36 -8.44
CA ARG A 82 0.26 -11.36 -8.85
C ARG A 82 -0.16 -12.76 -8.39
N ASP A 83 -0.66 -13.57 -9.31
CA ASP A 83 -1.09 -14.94 -9.08
C ASP A 83 0.01 -15.93 -9.47
N TRP A 84 0.64 -16.54 -8.47
CA TRP A 84 1.66 -17.58 -8.66
C TRP A 84 1.08 -18.98 -8.84
N SER A 85 -0.21 -19.19 -8.58
CA SER A 85 -0.89 -20.48 -8.73
C SER A 85 -1.17 -20.83 -10.20
N THR A 86 -1.21 -19.82 -11.06
CA THR A 86 -1.49 -19.96 -12.50
C THR A 86 -0.36 -19.35 -13.34
N PRO A 87 0.86 -19.92 -13.32
CA PRO A 87 1.98 -19.37 -14.09
C PRO A 87 1.75 -19.45 -15.60
N ALA A 88 2.34 -18.51 -16.34
CA ALA A 88 2.27 -18.42 -17.80
C ALA A 88 3.66 -18.20 -18.41
N TYR A 89 3.84 -18.53 -19.69
CA TYR A 89 5.04 -18.15 -20.45
C TYR A 89 4.85 -16.77 -21.09
N SER A 90 5.83 -15.88 -20.92
CA SER A 90 5.83 -14.57 -21.57
C SER A 90 6.74 -14.59 -22.79
N GLU A 91 6.15 -14.64 -23.99
CA GLU A 91 6.89 -14.57 -25.26
C GLU A 91 7.73 -13.30 -25.40
N TYR A 92 7.23 -12.17 -24.86
CA TYR A 92 7.95 -10.90 -24.89
C TYR A 92 9.21 -10.91 -24.01
N LYS A 93 9.13 -11.57 -22.85
CA LYS A 93 10.26 -11.64 -21.89
C LYS A 93 11.13 -12.88 -22.08
N ASP A 94 10.68 -13.83 -22.91
CA ASP A 94 11.28 -15.15 -23.12
C ASP A 94 11.50 -15.91 -21.80
N LYS A 95 10.51 -15.86 -20.90
CA LYS A 95 10.57 -16.43 -19.53
C LYS A 95 9.20 -16.84 -19.03
N HIS A 96 9.17 -17.82 -18.11
CA HIS A 96 7.98 -18.08 -17.31
C HIS A 96 7.73 -16.93 -16.32
N VAL A 97 6.47 -16.62 -16.03
CA VAL A 97 6.05 -15.53 -15.16
C VAL A 97 4.80 -15.94 -14.37
N ALA A 98 4.57 -15.31 -13.22
CA ALA A 98 3.26 -15.34 -12.58
C ALA A 98 2.20 -14.71 -13.50
N THR A 99 0.94 -15.08 -13.34
CA THR A 99 -0.16 -14.33 -13.98
C THR A 99 -0.28 -12.98 -13.28
N ILE A 100 -0.15 -11.89 -14.04
CA ILE A 100 -0.17 -10.53 -13.51
C ILE A 100 -1.35 -9.77 -14.10
N THR A 101 -2.19 -9.22 -13.23
CA THR A 101 -3.23 -8.25 -13.59
C THR A 101 -2.67 -6.85 -13.37
N MET A 102 -2.56 -6.10 -14.47
CA MET A 102 -2.11 -4.71 -14.45
C MET A 102 -3.28 -3.75 -14.24
N GLY A 103 -3.04 -2.59 -13.63
CA GLY A 103 -3.99 -1.48 -13.53
C GLY A 103 -3.34 -0.14 -13.89
N ALA A 104 -4.09 0.76 -14.52
CA ALA A 104 -3.66 2.13 -14.84
C ALA A 104 -4.67 3.12 -14.24
N ASP A 105 -4.22 4.36 -13.98
CA ASP A 105 -5.04 5.42 -13.35
C ASP A 105 -5.81 4.93 -12.12
N VAL A 106 -5.10 4.21 -11.24
CA VAL A 106 -5.71 3.48 -10.13
C VAL A 106 -6.02 4.43 -8.98
N GLU A 107 -7.24 4.35 -8.45
CA GLU A 107 -7.64 5.05 -7.23
C GLU A 107 -6.97 4.39 -6.01
N PRO A 108 -6.28 5.14 -5.13
CA PRO A 108 -5.73 4.58 -3.91
C PRO A 108 -6.82 4.13 -2.94
N GLU A 109 -6.58 3.01 -2.25
CA GLU A 109 -7.35 2.65 -1.06
C GLU A 109 -6.94 3.57 0.10
N ILE A 110 -7.91 4.01 0.90
CA ILE A 110 -7.68 4.93 2.02
C ILE A 110 -7.81 4.17 3.33
N ALA A 111 -6.79 4.25 4.19
CA ALA A 111 -6.79 3.56 5.48
C ALA A 111 -6.10 4.41 6.56
N TRP A 112 -6.37 4.08 7.83
CA TRP A 112 -5.68 4.69 8.97
C TRP A 112 -4.23 4.22 9.06
N TYR A 113 -3.33 5.17 9.36
CA TYR A 113 -1.93 4.90 9.59
C TYR A 113 -1.34 5.84 10.64
N ASN A 114 -0.77 5.25 11.70
CA ASN A 114 -0.16 5.94 12.84
C ASN A 114 1.38 5.96 12.78
N GLY A 115 1.97 5.53 11.65
CA GLY A 115 3.42 5.35 11.59
C GLY A 115 3.88 4.01 12.16
N THR A 116 3.04 2.98 12.21
CA THR A 116 3.47 1.60 12.46
C THR A 116 2.75 0.63 11.51
N VAL A 117 3.36 -0.54 11.33
CA VAL A 117 2.91 -1.57 10.40
C VAL A 117 2.98 -2.91 11.10
N TRP A 118 1.97 -3.75 10.88
CA TRP A 118 2.08 -5.17 11.15
C TRP A 118 2.49 -5.88 9.86
N ALA A 119 3.42 -6.83 9.97
CA ALA A 119 3.82 -7.67 8.85
C ALA A 119 3.88 -9.15 9.23
N GLN A 120 3.47 -9.99 8.30
CA GLN A 120 3.57 -11.44 8.38
C GLN A 120 5.05 -11.84 8.35
N LEU A 121 5.51 -12.50 9.41
CA LEU A 121 6.87 -12.98 9.50
C LEU A 121 7.00 -14.40 8.92
N PRO A 122 8.16 -14.74 8.33
CA PRO A 122 8.46 -16.11 7.90
C PRO A 122 8.36 -17.09 9.09
N GLY A 123 7.79 -18.28 8.85
CA GLY A 123 7.66 -19.33 9.87
C GLY A 123 6.62 -19.04 10.97
N VAL A 124 5.88 -17.94 10.87
CA VAL A 124 4.74 -17.65 11.75
C VAL A 124 3.45 -18.08 11.03
N PRO A 125 2.54 -18.84 11.68
CA PRO A 125 1.26 -19.22 11.09
C PRO A 125 0.45 -18.00 10.62
N VAL A 126 -0.05 -18.05 9.38
CA VAL A 126 -0.89 -16.98 8.81
C VAL A 126 -2.31 -17.04 9.36
N THR A 127 -2.88 -15.84 9.56
CA THR A 127 -4.31 -15.63 9.80
C THR A 127 -4.98 -15.06 8.53
N THR A 128 -6.28 -15.22 8.42
CA THR A 128 -7.09 -14.66 7.34
C THR A 128 -8.12 -13.69 7.90
N ASP A 129 -8.56 -12.73 7.08
CA ASP A 129 -9.79 -11.98 7.33
C ASP A 129 -11.06 -12.84 7.08
N ASP A 130 -12.22 -12.22 7.23
CA ASP A 130 -13.53 -12.88 7.07
C ASP A 130 -13.77 -13.36 5.62
N GLU A 131 -13.07 -12.75 4.65
CA GLU A 131 -13.06 -13.15 3.24
C GLU A 131 -12.05 -14.28 2.94
N GLY A 132 -11.27 -14.73 3.92
CA GLY A 132 -10.26 -15.78 3.75
C GLY A 132 -8.94 -15.27 3.15
N VAL A 133 -8.70 -13.96 3.11
CA VAL A 133 -7.48 -13.34 2.56
C VAL A 133 -6.43 -13.16 3.65
N ILE A 134 -5.19 -13.54 3.34
CA ILE A 134 -4.04 -13.31 4.22
C ILE A 134 -3.53 -11.89 3.99
N THR A 135 -3.64 -11.05 5.00
CA THR A 135 -2.99 -9.74 4.96
C THR A 135 -1.53 -9.92 5.34
N MET A 136 -0.59 -9.56 4.46
CA MET A 136 0.85 -9.72 4.70
C MET A 136 1.49 -8.50 5.33
N VAL A 137 1.00 -7.31 5.00
CA VAL A 137 1.51 -6.02 5.50
C VAL A 137 0.31 -5.10 5.60
N VAL A 138 0.07 -4.53 6.79
CA VAL A 138 -1.07 -3.66 7.05
C VAL A 138 -0.67 -2.43 7.88
N PRO A 139 -1.02 -1.20 7.44
CA PRO A 139 -0.85 -0.01 8.25
C PRO A 139 -1.66 -0.15 9.53
N GLN A 140 -1.08 0.30 10.64
CA GLN A 140 -1.75 0.27 11.95
C GLN A 140 -2.34 1.63 12.28
N GLY A 141 -3.39 1.62 13.09
CA GLY A 141 -4.11 2.81 13.51
C GLY A 141 -5.60 2.65 13.23
N ASP A 142 -6.39 3.45 13.91
CA ASP A 142 -7.83 3.52 13.72
C ASP A 142 -8.33 4.95 13.97
N ARG A 143 -9.63 5.16 13.86
CA ARG A 143 -10.25 6.48 14.06
C ARG A 143 -10.01 7.07 15.46
N ASN A 144 -9.89 6.24 16.47
CA ASN A 144 -9.71 6.65 17.86
C ASN A 144 -8.23 6.85 18.23
N ASP A 145 -7.31 6.33 17.41
CA ASP A 145 -5.89 6.61 17.51
C ASP A 145 -5.61 8.08 17.19
N ALA A 146 -5.03 8.80 18.15
CA ALA A 146 -4.71 10.22 18.04
C ALA A 146 -3.51 10.50 17.13
N ASP A 147 -2.63 9.50 16.96
CA ASP A 147 -1.46 9.59 16.09
C ASP A 147 -1.77 9.16 14.65
N ALA A 148 -2.93 8.51 14.43
CA ALA A 148 -3.36 8.04 13.13
C ALA A 148 -3.97 9.17 12.27
N LYS A 149 -3.60 9.14 10.98
CA LYS A 149 -4.29 9.86 9.90
C LYS A 149 -4.72 8.89 8.82
N LEU A 150 -5.65 9.32 7.98
CA LEU A 150 -5.98 8.64 6.73
C LEU A 150 -4.86 8.87 5.71
N TYR A 151 -4.36 7.80 5.10
CA TYR A 151 -3.32 7.83 4.07
C TYR A 151 -3.79 7.11 2.80
N ALA A 152 -3.13 7.39 1.68
CA ALA A 152 -3.37 6.74 0.40
C ALA A 152 -2.46 5.53 0.20
N PHE A 153 -3.04 4.40 -0.21
CA PHE A 153 -2.33 3.15 -0.40
C PHE A 153 -2.67 2.50 -1.74
N LYS A 154 -1.67 1.85 -2.33
CA LYS A 154 -1.88 0.76 -3.27
C LYS A 154 -2.03 -0.52 -2.47
N VAL A 155 -3.13 -1.23 -2.65
CA VAL A 155 -3.26 -2.61 -2.14
C VAL A 155 -2.93 -3.58 -3.25
N HIS A 156 -1.77 -4.20 -3.12
CA HIS A 156 -1.32 -5.25 -4.02
C HIS A 156 -1.86 -6.59 -3.54
N ARG A 157 -2.49 -7.33 -4.43
CA ARG A 157 -3.09 -8.65 -4.15
C ARG A 157 -2.31 -9.76 -4.84
N GLY A 158 -2.55 -10.99 -4.45
CA GLY A 158 -1.94 -12.13 -5.14
C GLY A 158 -2.43 -13.47 -4.63
N MET A 159 -1.86 -14.53 -5.19
CA MET A 159 -2.02 -15.90 -4.70
C MET A 159 -0.64 -16.44 -4.35
N MET A 160 -0.48 -16.90 -3.11
CA MET A 160 0.79 -17.41 -2.60
C MET A 160 0.61 -18.80 -2.00
N PRO A 161 1.64 -19.66 -2.00
CA PRO A 161 1.56 -20.99 -1.43
C PRO A 161 1.66 -20.92 0.10
N VAL A 162 0.84 -21.69 0.79
CA VAL A 162 0.78 -21.76 2.26
C VAL A 162 0.75 -23.22 2.69
N THR A 163 1.65 -23.64 3.60
CA THR A 163 1.66 -25.03 4.08
C THR A 163 0.32 -25.40 4.74
N THR A 164 -0.21 -26.59 4.47
CA THR A 164 -1.51 -27.02 5.02
C THR A 164 -1.49 -27.28 6.53
N GLU A 165 -0.37 -27.78 7.07
CA GLU A 165 -0.23 -28.12 8.48
C GLU A 165 0.16 -26.92 9.34
N ASN A 166 1.33 -26.31 9.08
CA ASN A 166 1.87 -25.24 9.91
C ASN A 166 1.32 -23.84 9.56
N ARG A 167 0.55 -23.74 8.47
CA ARG A 167 0.03 -22.48 7.92
C ARG A 167 1.12 -21.42 7.67
N TRP A 168 2.31 -21.82 7.24
CA TRP A 168 3.38 -20.87 6.89
C TRP A 168 3.24 -20.42 5.45
N LEU A 169 3.33 -19.11 5.23
CA LEU A 169 3.47 -18.54 3.90
C LEU A 169 4.81 -18.97 3.31
N LEU A 170 4.80 -19.52 2.10
CA LEU A 170 5.98 -20.09 1.47
C LEU A 170 6.65 -19.11 0.50
N PRO A 171 8.00 -19.01 0.53
CA PRO A 171 8.74 -18.27 -0.47
C PRO A 171 8.77 -19.01 -1.82
N ILE A 172 9.12 -18.29 -2.88
CA ILE A 172 9.25 -18.84 -4.23
C ILE A 172 10.62 -18.44 -4.77
N ASN A 173 11.43 -19.39 -5.23
CA ASN A 173 12.66 -19.08 -5.97
C ASN A 173 12.30 -18.60 -7.39
N VAL A 174 12.16 -17.29 -7.54
CA VAL A 174 11.65 -16.70 -8.80
C VAL A 174 12.63 -16.85 -9.96
N GLU A 175 13.94 -16.90 -9.72
CA GLU A 175 14.92 -17.01 -10.81
C GLU A 175 14.89 -18.41 -11.42
N GLU A 176 14.86 -19.45 -10.58
CA GLU A 176 14.71 -20.85 -10.99
C GLU A 176 13.40 -21.01 -11.79
N PHE A 177 12.29 -20.54 -11.22
CA PHE A 177 10.98 -20.62 -11.85
C PHE A 177 10.94 -19.90 -13.21
N PHE A 178 11.56 -18.72 -13.34
CA PHE A 178 11.58 -18.00 -14.61
C PHE A 178 12.30 -18.76 -15.73
N ALA A 179 13.28 -19.58 -15.38
CA ALA A 179 14.07 -20.35 -16.33
C ALA A 179 13.37 -21.62 -16.81
N ASP A 180 12.73 -22.39 -15.92
CA ASP A 180 12.22 -23.72 -16.24
C ASP A 180 10.68 -23.89 -16.13
N GLY A 181 9.99 -22.92 -15.53
CA GLY A 181 8.55 -22.94 -15.31
C GLY A 181 8.07 -23.90 -14.22
N ASN A 182 8.97 -24.57 -13.50
CA ASN A 182 8.63 -25.54 -12.46
C ASN A 182 8.31 -24.84 -11.13
N ILE A 183 7.07 -24.35 -11.00
CA ILE A 183 6.63 -23.61 -9.81
C ILE A 183 6.73 -24.43 -8.52
N ASP A 184 6.42 -25.73 -8.56
CA ASP A 184 6.50 -26.59 -7.36
C ASP A 184 7.94 -26.78 -6.90
N GLY A 185 8.87 -27.01 -7.86
CA GLY A 185 10.30 -27.05 -7.58
C GLY A 185 10.80 -25.77 -6.91
N ALA A 186 10.45 -24.61 -7.49
CA ALA A 186 10.84 -23.31 -6.97
C ALA A 186 10.30 -23.01 -5.56
N VAL A 187 9.07 -23.45 -5.26
CA VAL A 187 8.49 -23.35 -3.90
C VAL A 187 9.23 -24.26 -2.93
N ARG A 188 9.47 -25.53 -3.30
CA ARG A 188 10.13 -26.52 -2.43
C ARG A 188 11.56 -26.14 -2.12
N GLU A 189 12.33 -25.72 -3.12
CA GLU A 189 13.71 -25.29 -2.94
C GLU A 189 13.78 -24.08 -2.00
N ALA A 190 13.00 -23.03 -2.26
CA ALA A 190 13.00 -21.84 -1.43
C ALA A 190 12.53 -22.14 0.00
N SER A 191 11.55 -23.03 0.17
CA SER A 191 11.05 -23.45 1.49
C SER A 191 12.10 -24.24 2.28
N HIS A 192 12.87 -25.12 1.62
CA HIS A 192 14.00 -25.79 2.24
C HIS A 192 15.06 -24.79 2.70
N VAL A 193 15.43 -23.82 1.85
CA VAL A 193 16.44 -22.81 2.18
C VAL A 193 16.01 -21.91 3.34
N VAL A 194 14.76 -21.45 3.36
CA VAL A 194 14.29 -20.45 4.33
C VAL A 194 13.81 -21.10 5.64
N TYR A 195 13.17 -22.27 5.57
CA TYR A 195 12.54 -22.91 6.73
C TYR A 195 13.18 -24.23 7.14
N GLY A 196 14.07 -24.81 6.32
CA GLY A 196 14.63 -26.14 6.59
C GLY A 196 13.60 -27.26 6.54
N ILE A 197 12.46 -27.04 5.87
CA ILE A 197 11.40 -28.04 5.74
C ILE A 197 11.55 -28.81 4.43
N GLU A 198 11.30 -30.11 4.52
CA GLU A 198 11.20 -31.05 3.41
C GLU A 198 9.85 -31.76 3.51
N ASP A 199 9.34 -32.30 2.40
CA ASP A 199 8.11 -33.13 2.37
C ASP A 199 6.84 -32.48 2.97
N PHE A 200 6.51 -31.27 2.56
CA PHE A 200 5.26 -30.59 2.93
C PHE A 200 4.23 -30.55 1.78
N GLN A 201 2.96 -30.34 2.17
CA GLN A 201 1.87 -29.97 1.27
C GLN A 201 1.51 -28.50 1.47
N TYR A 202 1.03 -27.85 0.41
CA TYR A 202 0.59 -26.46 0.47
C TYR A 202 -0.65 -26.23 -0.39
N ASP A 203 -1.42 -25.22 -0.02
CA ASP A 203 -2.52 -24.69 -0.79
C ASP A 203 -2.17 -23.30 -1.31
N TRP A 204 -2.78 -22.89 -2.42
CA TRP A 204 -2.71 -21.52 -2.91
C TRP A 204 -3.75 -20.67 -2.22
N MET A 205 -3.32 -19.62 -1.52
CA MET A 205 -4.20 -18.75 -0.76
C MET A 205 -4.12 -17.30 -1.24
N PRO A 206 -5.24 -16.56 -1.23
CA PRO A 206 -5.24 -15.15 -1.57
C PRO A 206 -4.49 -14.36 -0.50
N VAL A 207 -3.67 -13.42 -0.95
CA VAL A 207 -2.92 -12.50 -0.10
C VAL A 207 -3.14 -11.05 -0.51
N LYS A 208 -2.99 -10.13 0.44
CA LYS A 208 -2.93 -8.69 0.17
C LYS A 208 -1.85 -8.00 0.99
N ARG A 209 -1.31 -6.89 0.47
CA ARG A 209 -0.38 -6.02 1.19
C ARG A 209 -0.63 -4.55 0.84
N TYR A 210 -0.51 -3.69 1.84
CA TYR A 210 -0.61 -2.24 1.67
C TYR A 210 0.76 -1.65 1.36
N MET A 211 0.81 -0.82 0.33
CA MET A 211 1.98 -0.04 -0.09
C MET A 211 1.61 1.44 -0.08
N GLY A 212 2.33 2.26 0.68
CA GLY A 212 2.03 3.69 0.77
C GLY A 212 2.28 4.42 -0.54
N ILE A 213 1.38 5.33 -0.91
CA ILE A 213 1.52 6.18 -2.09
C ILE A 213 1.94 7.59 -1.66
N PHE A 214 3.18 7.95 -1.97
CA PHE A 214 3.80 9.22 -1.55
C PHE A 214 4.31 10.07 -2.73
N HIS A 215 4.17 9.58 -3.96
CA HIS A 215 4.63 10.22 -5.20
C HIS A 215 3.46 10.46 -6.16
N GLU A 216 3.73 11.09 -7.29
CA GLU A 216 2.71 11.46 -8.29
C GLU A 216 1.68 12.51 -7.82
N VAL A 217 2.09 13.34 -6.84
CA VAL A 217 1.35 14.53 -6.40
C VAL A 217 0.90 15.36 -7.61
N GLN A 218 -0.39 15.65 -7.65
CA GLN A 218 -1.03 16.41 -8.72
C GLN A 218 -1.03 17.92 -8.44
N PRO A 219 -1.13 18.74 -9.50
CA PRO A 219 -1.45 20.16 -9.35
C PRO A 219 -2.69 20.38 -8.47
N ALA A 220 -2.73 21.48 -7.73
CA ALA A 220 -3.81 21.78 -6.78
C ALA A 220 -5.22 21.82 -7.41
N ASP A 221 -5.30 22.08 -8.72
CA ASP A 221 -6.56 22.08 -9.47
C ASP A 221 -7.15 20.68 -9.65
N ASN A 222 -6.30 19.65 -9.60
CA ASN A 222 -6.67 18.23 -9.71
C ASN A 222 -6.77 17.52 -8.35
N ALA A 223 -6.53 18.23 -7.23
CA ALA A 223 -6.70 17.66 -5.90
C ALA A 223 -8.18 17.37 -5.61
N LEU A 224 -8.43 16.32 -4.82
CA LEU A 224 -9.78 15.94 -4.42
C LEU A 224 -10.53 17.12 -3.78
N ARG A 225 -11.82 17.18 -4.07
CA ARG A 225 -12.80 18.16 -3.60
C ARG A 225 -13.73 17.49 -2.60
N CYS A 226 -14.56 18.30 -1.95
CA CYS A 226 -15.42 17.85 -0.87
C CYS A 226 -16.30 16.66 -1.27
N LEU A 227 -16.89 16.70 -2.47
CA LEU A 227 -17.82 15.67 -2.94
C LEU A 227 -17.12 14.41 -3.48
N ASP A 228 -15.80 14.43 -3.67
CA ASP A 228 -15.07 13.19 -3.98
C ASP A 228 -15.00 12.26 -2.76
N CYS A 229 -15.21 12.79 -1.55
CA CYS A 229 -15.31 12.00 -0.32
C CYS A 229 -16.73 11.97 0.25
N HIS A 230 -17.40 13.12 0.28
CA HIS A 230 -18.72 13.31 0.92
C HIS A 230 -19.89 13.25 -0.08
N GLY A 231 -19.62 12.87 -1.33
CA GLY A 231 -20.64 12.69 -2.35
C GLY A 231 -21.34 11.33 -2.24
N PRO A 232 -22.45 11.14 -2.96
CA PRO A 232 -23.16 9.85 -3.01
C PRO A 232 -22.28 8.72 -3.55
N ASP A 233 -21.37 9.04 -4.47
CA ASP A 233 -20.36 8.13 -5.02
C ASP A 233 -18.96 8.46 -4.46
N GLY A 234 -18.91 8.88 -3.19
CA GLY A 234 -17.67 9.23 -2.52
C GLY A 234 -16.72 8.05 -2.39
N ARG A 235 -15.42 8.33 -2.44
CA ARG A 235 -14.35 7.32 -2.47
C ARG A 235 -14.04 6.67 -1.11
N LEU A 236 -14.67 7.15 -0.03
CA LEU A 236 -14.38 6.69 1.32
C LEU A 236 -15.46 5.71 1.78
N ASP A 237 -15.04 4.50 2.13
CA ASP A 237 -15.86 3.59 2.92
C ASP A 237 -15.86 4.07 4.37
N TRP A 238 -16.86 4.88 4.72
CA TRP A 238 -16.97 5.45 6.05
C TRP A 238 -17.08 4.39 7.16
N ALA A 239 -17.79 3.30 6.89
CA ALA A 239 -18.01 2.23 7.87
C ALA A 239 -16.70 1.49 8.17
N ASP A 240 -15.95 1.12 7.13
CA ASP A 240 -14.64 0.48 7.28
C ASP A 240 -13.61 1.41 7.95
N LEU A 241 -13.75 2.72 7.75
CA LEU A 241 -12.95 3.75 8.43
C LEU A 241 -13.39 4.03 9.88
N GLY A 242 -14.41 3.33 10.39
CA GLY A 242 -14.89 3.45 11.78
C GLY A 242 -15.83 4.64 12.02
N TYR A 243 -16.44 5.17 10.98
CA TYR A 243 -17.50 6.18 11.05
C TYR A 243 -18.87 5.53 10.86
N ASP A 244 -19.86 5.96 11.65
CA ASP A 244 -21.23 5.43 11.51
C ASP A 244 -21.89 5.84 10.17
N THR A 245 -21.49 6.99 9.65
CA THR A 245 -21.94 7.55 8.37
C THR A 245 -20.96 8.63 7.91
N ASP A 246 -21.18 9.20 6.73
CA ASP A 246 -20.47 10.38 6.26
C ASP A 246 -20.49 11.50 7.34
N PRO A 247 -19.32 11.95 7.84
CA PRO A 247 -19.24 13.02 8.81
C PRO A 247 -19.92 14.33 8.39
N LEU A 248 -19.97 14.64 7.09
CA LEU A 248 -20.67 15.81 6.59
C LEU A 248 -22.19 15.61 6.70
N ALA A 249 -22.70 14.45 6.28
CA ALA A 249 -24.12 14.10 6.43
C ALA A 249 -24.55 14.08 7.90
N ALA A 250 -23.72 13.54 8.79
CA ALA A 250 -23.95 13.55 10.23
C ALA A 250 -24.02 14.99 10.78
N ALA A 251 -23.13 15.87 10.34
CA ALA A 251 -23.11 17.27 10.77
C ALA A 251 -24.29 18.11 10.23
N LEU A 252 -24.87 17.69 9.10
CA LEU A 252 -26.03 18.35 8.47
C LEU A 252 -27.37 17.78 8.96
N SER A 253 -27.37 16.63 9.63
CA SER A 253 -28.57 16.05 10.24
C SER A 253 -29.08 16.96 11.35
N PRO A 254 -30.38 17.34 11.35
CA PRO A 254 -30.93 18.17 12.41
C PRO A 254 -30.80 17.43 13.75
N SER A 255 -30.13 18.06 14.71
CA SER A 255 -30.11 17.61 16.10
C SER A 255 -31.54 17.63 16.64
N HIS A 256 -32.09 16.45 16.94
CA HIS A 256 -33.34 16.30 17.67
C HIS A 256 -33.19 16.67 19.15
#